data_AF-A0A6H0WHT1-F1
#
_entry.id   AF-A0A6H0WHT1-F1
#
_cell.length_a   1.000
_cell.length_b   1.000
_cell.length_c   1.000
_cell.angle_alpha   90.00
_cell.angle_beta   90.00
_cell.angle_gamma   90.00
#
_symmetry.space_group_name_H-M   'P 1'
#
loop_
_entity.id
_entity.type
_entity.pdbx_description
1 polymer ?
#
loop_
_entity_poly.entity_id
_entity_poly.type
_entity_poly.pdbx_seq_one_letter_code
_entity_poly.pdbx_strand_id
1 'polypeptide(L)'
;MGKISTLYSVVVQNSNGGQTMDSYLIEKSAVDRGKEIVDAIKASDRKGFKVYMSELDYDLSRNKILTDSLINSDSELLFEN
;
A
#
# COMPACT_ATOMS: atom_id res chain seq x y z
N MET A 1 -23.50 10.04 9.87
CA MET A 1 -22.48 9.82 8.81
C MET A 1 -21.28 9.18 9.48
N GLY A 2 -20.78 8.06 8.95
CA GLY A 2 -19.55 7.43 9.46
C GLY A 2 -18.35 8.36 9.28
N LYS A 3 -17.36 8.25 10.16
CA LYS A 3 -16.15 9.07 10.06
C LYS A 3 -15.24 8.47 8.98
N ILE A 4 -15.21 9.11 7.82
CA ILE A 4 -14.28 8.76 6.75
C ILE A 4 -12.89 9.32 7.08
N SER A 5 -11.87 8.50 6.89
CA SER A 5 -10.47 8.84 7.08
C SER A 5 -9.67 8.28 5.92
N THR A 6 -8.51 8.86 5.67
CA THR A 6 -7.51 8.28 4.77
C THR A 6 -6.80 7.13 5.47
N LEU A 7 -6.65 6.01 4.78
CA LEU A 7 -5.83 4.88 5.18
C LEU A 7 -4.66 4.75 4.20
N TYR A 8 -3.46 5.03 4.69
CA TYR A 8 -2.22 4.97 3.91
C TYR A 8 -1.75 3.53 3.84
N SER A 9 -1.69 2.99 2.63
CA SER A 9 -1.46 1.56 2.41
C SER A 9 -0.26 1.32 1.51
N VAL A 10 0.66 0.48 1.97
CA VAL A 10 1.77 -0.02 1.16
C VAL A 10 1.33 -1.31 0.50
N VAL A 11 1.20 -1.30 -0.82
CA VAL A 11 0.76 -2.46 -1.60
C VAL A 11 1.93 -3.04 -2.36
N VAL A 12 2.22 -4.32 -2.15
CA VAL A 12 3.22 -5.07 -2.90
C VAL A 12 2.51 -5.98 -3.88
N GLN A 13 2.75 -5.77 -5.17
CA GLN A 13 2.24 -6.62 -6.24
C GLN A 13 3.38 -7.47 -6.80
N ASN A 14 3.15 -8.78 -6.91
CA ASN A 14 4.07 -9.69 -7.58
C ASN A 14 3.72 -9.85 -9.07
N SER A 15 4.60 -10.49 -9.84
CA SER A 15 4.47 -10.69 -11.29
C SER A 15 3.25 -11.51 -11.71
N ASN A 16 2.67 -12.28 -10.80
CA ASN A 16 1.44 -13.05 -11.04
C ASN A 16 0.17 -12.24 -10.71
N GLY A 17 0.31 -10.95 -10.38
CA GLY A 17 -0.79 -10.06 -10.00
C GLY A 17 -1.25 -10.20 -8.55
N GLY A 18 -0.64 -11.10 -7.77
CA GLY A 18 -0.94 -11.26 -6.35
C GLY A 18 -0.51 -10.03 -5.55
N GLN A 19 -1.37 -9.58 -4.64
CA GLN A 19 -1.15 -8.37 -3.84
C GLN A 19 -1.14 -8.68 -2.35
N THR A 20 -0.20 -8.06 -1.64
CA THR A 20 -0.20 -7.98 -0.17
C THR A 20 -0.16 -6.52 0.24
N MET A 21 -0.74 -6.21 1.39
CA MET A 21 -0.88 -4.82 1.84
C MET A 21 -0.63 -4.68 3.34
N ASP A 22 0.12 -3.64 3.71
CA ASP A 22 0.23 -3.13 5.07
C ASP A 22 -0.41 -1.73 5.12
N SER A 23 -1.32 -1.48 6.07
CA SER A 23 -2.11 -0.24 6.13
C SER A 23 -1.99 0.49 7.46
N TYR A 24 -1.97 1.82 7.40
CA TYR A 24 -1.73 2.70 8.54
C TYR A 24 -2.62 3.94 8.50
N LEU A 25 -3.07 4.41 9.67
CA LEU A 25 -3.75 5.70 9.81
C LEU A 25 -2.78 6.90 9.84
N ILE A 26 -1.47 6.63 9.89
CA ILE A 26 -0.42 7.63 9.93
C ILE A 26 0.46 7.44 8.70
N GLU A 27 0.51 8.45 7.84
CA GLU A 27 1.28 8.43 6.59
C GLU A 27 2.75 8.07 6.81
N LYS A 28 3.40 8.70 7.80
CA LYS A 28 4.81 8.44 8.14
C LYS A 28 5.08 6.95 8.40
N SER A 29 4.17 6.26 9.08
CA SER A 29 4.31 4.83 9.35
C SER A 29 4.26 3.99 8.07
N ALA A 30 3.37 4.35 7.14
CA ALA A 30 3.31 3.72 5.83
C ALA A 30 4.60 3.99 5.03
N VAL A 31 5.08 5.24 5.02
CA VAL A 31 6.33 5.62 4.32
C VAL A 31 7.54 4.85 4.85
N ASP A 32 7.70 4.78 6.17
CA ASP A 32 8.81 4.06 6.80
C ASP A 32 8.72 2.55 6.47
N ARG A 33 7.50 1.97 6.49
CA ARG A 33 7.27 0.59 6.07
C ARG A 33 7.57 0.33 4.59
N GLY A 34 7.18 1.26 3.71
CA GLY A 34 7.44 1.16 2.28
C GLY A 34 8.93 1.07 1.98
N LYS A 35 9.74 1.87 2.67
CA LYS A 35 11.22 1.82 2.56
C LYS A 35 11.77 0.48 3.01
N GLU A 36 11.35 -0.03 4.16
CA GLU A 36 11.77 -1.34 4.67
C GLU A 36 11.49 -2.47 3.66
N ILE A 37 10.31 -2.47 3.06
CA ILE A 37 9.90 -3.46 2.07
C ILE A 37 10.75 -3.35 0.81
N VAL A 38 10.95 -2.13 0.29
CA VAL A 38 11.78 -1.91 -0.90
C VAL A 38 13.22 -2.38 -0.66
N ASP A 39 13.79 -2.06 0.49
CA ASP A 39 15.16 -2.47 0.84
C ASP A 39 15.27 -4.00 1.00
N ALA A 40 14.27 -4.64 1.60
CA ALA A 40 14.21 -6.09 1.69
C ALA A 40 14.10 -6.77 0.31
N ILE A 41 13.29 -6.22 -0.61
CA ILE A 41 13.16 -6.74 -1.97
C ILE A 41 14.50 -6.61 -2.72
N LYS A 42 15.12 -5.43 -2.66
CA LYS A 42 16.44 -5.18 -3.26
C LYS A 42 17.50 -6.14 -2.72
N ALA A 43 17.50 -6.42 -1.42
CA ALA A 43 18.43 -7.37 -0.81
C ALA A 43 18.16 -8.84 -1.19
N SER A 44 16.94 -9.18 -1.59
CA SER A 44 16.53 -10.55 -1.91
C SER A 44 16.90 -11.04 -3.32
N ASP A 45 17.34 -10.14 -4.21
CA ASP A 45 17.60 -10.38 -5.65
C ASP A 45 16.42 -11.00 -6.43
N ARG A 46 15.20 -10.92 -5.86
CA ARG A 46 13.98 -11.39 -6.51
C ARG A 46 13.39 -10.29 -7.38
N LYS A 47 12.95 -10.66 -8.58
CA LYS A 47 12.38 -9.76 -9.59
C LYS A 47 10.87 -9.89 -9.69
N GLY A 48 10.24 -8.94 -10.39
CA GLY A 48 8.83 -8.94 -10.68
C GLY A 48 7.99 -8.44 -9.51
N PHE A 49 8.54 -7.56 -8.67
CA PHE A 49 7.80 -6.91 -7.60
C PHE A 49 7.60 -5.44 -7.93
N LYS A 50 6.40 -4.95 -7.64
CA LYS A 50 6.06 -3.54 -7.65
C LYS A 50 5.57 -3.14 -6.28
N VAL A 51 6.05 -2.02 -5.76
CA VAL A 51 5.65 -1.49 -4.45
C VAL A 51 4.98 -0.15 -4.66
N TYR A 52 3.75 -0.02 -4.16
CA TYR A 52 2.93 1.16 -4.27
C TYR A 52 2.63 1.74 -2.90
N MET A 53 2.50 3.07 -2.84
CA MET A 53 1.83 3.77 -1.75
C MET A 53 0.47 4.23 -2.24
N SER A 54 -0.58 3.89 -1.50
CA SER A 54 -1.96 4.18 -1.89
C SER A 54 -2.71 4.85 -0.74
N GLU A 55 -3.43 5.92 -1.07
CA GLU A 55 -4.41 6.53 -0.17
C GLU A 55 -5.78 5.90 -0.44
N LEU A 56 -6.36 5.29 0.59
CA LEU A 56 -7.64 4.59 0.50
C LEU A 56 -8.67 5.25 1.40
N ASP A 57 -9.90 5.36 0.90
CA ASP A 57 -11.03 5.82 1.70
C ASP A 57 -11.41 4.74 2.71
N TYR A 58 -11.45 5.11 3.99
CA TYR A 58 -11.69 4.16 5.07
C TYR A 58 -12.75 4.67 6.04
N ASP A 59 -13.78 3.85 6.26
CA ASP A 59 -14.80 4.06 7.26
C ASP A 59 -14.33 3.48 8.61
N LEU A 60 -13.92 4.38 9.51
CA LEU A 60 -13.48 4.03 10.86
C LEU A 60 -14.57 3.33 11.69
N SER A 61 -15.84 3.71 11.48
CA SER A 61 -16.96 3.17 12.26
C SER A 61 -17.31 1.75 11.86
N ARG A 62 -17.06 1.40 10.60
CA ARG A 62 -17.34 0.06 10.05
C ARG A 62 -16.09 -0.80 9.90
N ASN A 63 -14.92 -0.26 10.20
CA ASN A 63 -13.62 -0.87 9.94
C ASN A 63 -13.53 -1.40 8.50
N LYS A 64 -13.85 -0.54 7.52
CA LYS A 64 -14.01 -0.95 6.12
C LYS A 64 -13.35 0.02 5.15
N ILE A 65 -12.53 -0.51 4.25
CA ILE A 65 -12.05 0.20 3.06
C ILE A 65 -13.22 0.35 2.07
N LEU A 66 -13.42 1.55 1.57
CA LEU A 66 -14.51 1.91 0.66
C LEU A 66 -14.05 1.98 -0.80
N THR A 67 -12.74 2.05 -1.05
CA THR A 67 -12.16 2.05 -2.40
C THR A 67 -12.19 0.64 -3.02
N ASP A 68 -12.56 0.56 -4.30
CA ASP A 68 -12.70 -0.71 -5.03
C ASP A 68 -11.37 -1.37 -5.43
N SER A 69 -10.27 -0.61 -5.45
CA SER A 69 -8.94 -1.09 -5.79
C SER A 69 -7.91 -0.62 -4.79
N LEU A 70 -7.01 -1.52 -4.40
CA LEU A 70 -5.86 -1.19 -3.53
C LEU A 70 -4.82 -0.33 -4.25
N ILE A 71 -4.71 -0.47 -5.57
CA ILE A 71 -3.87 0.36 -6.43
C ILE A 71 -4.81 1.15 -7.35
N ASN A 72 -4.86 2.46 -7.16
CA ASN A 72 -5.74 3.39 -7.86
C ASN A 72 -4.92 4.46 -8.63
N SER A 73 -5.61 5.42 -9.26
CA SER A 73 -4.94 6.50 -10.03
C SER A 73 -4.04 7.39 -9.18
N ASP A 74 -4.29 7.45 -7.88
CA ASP A 74 -3.55 8.29 -6.94
C ASP A 74 -2.39 7.53 -6.26
N SER A 75 -2.20 6.27 -6.63
CA SER A 75 -1.15 5.43 -6.05
C SER A 75 0.22 5.79 -6.61
N GLU A 76 1.17 6.04 -5.72
CA GLU A 76 2.57 6.32 -6.06
C GLU A 76 3.35 5.02 -6.18
N LEU A 77 4.02 4.81 -7.32
CA LEU A 77 4.96 3.70 -7.48
C LEU A 77 6.29 4.03 -6.79
N LEU A 78 6.59 3.32 -5.71
CA LEU A 78 7.84 3.50 -4.96
C LEU A 78 9.01 2.71 -5.56
N PHE A 79 8.71 1.55 -6.17
CA PHE A 79 9.72 0.64 -6.70
C PHE A 79 9.15 -0.37 -7.69
N GLU A 80 9.94 -0.72 -8.71
CA GLU A 80 9.67 -1.80 -9.67
C GLU A 80 10.99 -2.47 -10.06
N ASN A 81 11.00 -3.81 -10.16
CA ASN A 81 12.17 -4.57 -10.61
C ASN A 81 11.89 -5.84 -11.43
#